data_AF-A0A5K0XZB3-F1
#
_entry.id   AF-A0A5K0XZB3-F1
#
_cell.length_a   1.000
_cell.length_b   1.000
_cell.length_c   1.000
_cell.angle_alpha   90.00
_cell.angle_beta   90.00
_cell.angle_gamma   90.00
#
_symmetry.space_group_name_H-M   'P 1'
#
loop_
_entity.id
_entity.type
_entity.pdbx_description
1 polymer ?
#
loop_
_entity_poly.entity_id
_entity_poly.type
_entity_poly.pdbx_seq_one_letter_code
_entity_poly.pdbx_strand_id
1 'polypeptide(L)' 'IHSRKMNVHPDVNFEELARSTDDFNGAQLKAVCVEAGMLALRRDATE' A
#
# COMPACT_ATOMS: atom_id res chain seq x y z
N ILE A 1 5.54 -3.11 -7.34
CA ILE A 1 4.87 -3.44 -8.63
C ILE A 1 3.36 -3.21 -8.53
N HIS A 2 2.70 -3.78 -7.51
CA HIS A 2 1.26 -3.62 -7.28
C HIS A 2 0.84 -2.16 -7.03
N SER A 3 1.72 -1.32 -6.49
CA SER A 3 1.52 0.12 -6.30
C SER A 3 1.66 0.98 -7.58
N ARG A 4 2.15 0.45 -8.71
CA ARG A 4 2.51 1.27 -9.89
C ARG A 4 1.34 2.02 -10.54
N LYS A 5 0.11 1.56 -10.34
CA LYS A 5 -1.10 2.21 -10.87
C LYS A 5 -1.75 3.17 -9.87
N MET A 6 -1.19 3.30 -8.67
CA MET A 6 -1.71 4.13 -7.60
C MET A 6 -0.97 5.47 -7.57
N ASN A 7 -1.62 6.51 -7.07
CA ASN A 7 -0.94 7.73 -6.69
C ASN A 7 -0.25 7.52 -5.34
N VAL A 8 1.08 7.57 -5.31
CA VAL A 8 1.88 7.27 -4.12
C VAL A 8 2.77 8.47 -3.82
N HIS A 9 2.74 8.95 -2.58
CA HIS A 9 3.58 10.05 -2.15
C HIS A 9 5.07 9.66 -2.20
N PRO A 10 6.00 10.56 -2.58
CA PRO A 10 7.44 10.27 -2.61
C PRO A 10 8.02 9.79 -1.27
N ASP A 11 7.37 10.14 -0.15
CA ASP A 11 7.82 9.74 1.19
C ASP A 11 7.47 8.28 1.55
N VAL A 12 6.78 7.53 0.67
CA VAL A 12 6.48 6.13 0.92
C VAL A 12 7.75 5.28 0.79
N ASN A 13 8.19 4.72 1.92
CA ASN A 13 9.38 3.87 2.00
C ASN A 13 9.03 2.39 1.87
N PHE A 14 9.19 1.84 0.66
CA PHE A 14 8.92 0.42 0.40
C PHE A 14 9.89 -0.54 1.12
N GLU A 15 11.09 -0.09 1.47
CA GLU A 15 12.07 -0.90 2.21
C GLU A 15 11.61 -1.15 3.65
N GLU A 16 11.01 -0.14 4.27
CA GLU A 16 10.42 -0.25 5.61
C GLU A 16 9.17 -1.14 5.60
N LEU A 17 8.33 -0.99 4.58
CA LEU A 17 7.17 -1.87 4.39
C LEU A 17 7.61 -3.32 4.22
N ALA A 18 8.66 -3.59 3.44
CA ALA A 18 9.19 -4.93 3.25
C ALA A 18 9.62 -5.58 4.56
N ARG A 19 10.35 -4.85 5.42
CA ARG A 19 10.75 -5.30 6.77
C ARG A 19 9.57 -5.57 7.71
N SER A 20 8.42 -4.97 7.44
CA SER A 20 7.20 -5.12 8.26
C SER A 20 6.28 -6.22 7.75
N THR A 21 6.59 -6.83 6.60
CA THR A 21 5.76 -7.85 5.93
C THR A 21 6.50 -9.16 5.73
N ASP A 22 7.26 -9.60 6.74
CA ASP A 22 7.91 -10.90 6.72
C ASP A 22 6.87 -12.02 6.51
N ASP A 23 7.25 -13.06 5.76
CA ASP A 23 6.41 -14.19 5.34
C ASP A 23 5.16 -13.86 4.50
N PHE A 24 5.02 -12.63 4.01
CA PHE A 24 3.95 -12.29 3.08
C PHE A 24 4.25 -12.83 1.68
N ASN A 25 3.33 -13.62 1.15
CA ASN A 25 3.37 -14.01 -0.26
C ASN A 25 2.90 -12.85 -1.17
N GLY A 26 3.11 -12.98 -2.49
CA GLY A 26 2.77 -11.94 -3.45
C GLY A 26 1.29 -11.54 -3.47
N ALA A 27 0.37 -12.46 -3.14
CA ALA A 27 -1.05 -12.14 -3.05
C ALA A 27 -1.35 -11.26 -1.82
N GLN A 28 -0.69 -11.52 -0.68
CA GLN A 28 -0.80 -10.69 0.52
C GLN A 28 -0.22 -9.28 0.28
N LEU A 29 0.94 -9.17 -0.38
CA LEU A 29 1.52 -7.87 -0.74
C LEU A 29 0.61 -7.07 -1.70
N LYS A 30 -0.06 -7.76 -2.63
CA LYS A 30 -1.08 -7.14 -3.49
C LYS A 30 -2.27 -6.65 -2.66
N ALA A 31 -2.75 -7.46 -1.72
CA ALA A 31 -3.87 -7.08 -0.84
C ALA A 31 -3.54 -5.84 -0.01
N VAL A 32 -2.32 -5.74 0.55
CA VAL A 32 -1.87 -4.53 1.28
C VAL A 32 -1.99 -3.27 0.41
N CYS A 33 -1.53 -3.32 -0.84
CA CYS A 33 -1.65 -2.19 -1.75
C CYS A 33 -3.11 -1.82 -2.04
N VAL A 34 -3.99 -2.82 -2.21
CA VAL A 34 -5.43 -2.59 -2.44
C VAL A 34 -6.08 -1.92 -1.24
N GLU A 35 -5.86 -2.45 -0.03
CA GLU A 35 -6.43 -1.89 1.20
C GLU A 35 -5.92 -0.48 1.49
N ALA A 36 -4.63 -0.21 1.27
CA ALA A 36 -4.06 1.13 1.41
C ALA A 36 -4.77 2.15 0.49
N GLY A 37 -5.06 1.76 -0.75
CA GLY A 37 -5.83 2.60 -1.70
C GLY A 37 -7.26 2.85 -1.25
N MET A 38 -7.95 1.81 -0.78
CA MET A 38 -9.31 1.93 -0.26
C MET A 38 -9.39 2.82 0.98
N LEU A 39 -8.42 2.71 1.89
CA LEU A 39 -8.31 3.55 3.08
C LEU A 39 -8.04 5.01 2.70
N ALA A 40 -7.17 5.27 1.73
CA ALA A 40 -6.89 6.62 1.25
C ALA A 40 -8.16 7.27 0.67
N LEU A 41 -8.91 6.56 -0.19
CA LEU A 41 -10.18 7.04 -0.74
C LEU A 41 -11.24 7.32 0.34
N ARG A 42 -11.30 6.48 1.38
CA ARG A 42 -12.24 6.68 2.49
C ARG A 42 -11.89 7.90 3.34
N ARG A 43 -10.60 8.16 3.57
CA ARG A 43 -10.13 9.33 4.32
C ARG A 43 -10.50 10.62 3.60
N ASP A 44 -10.20 10.69 2.31
CA ASP A 44 -10.53 11.84 1.44
C ASP A 44 -12.04 12.13 1.40
N ALA A 45 -12.89 11.09 1.45
CA ALA A 45 -14.35 11.26 1.51
C ALA A 45 -14.87 11.80 2.86
N THR A 46 -14.05 11.79 3.91
CA THR A 46 -14.40 12.26 5.26
C THR A 46 -13.70 13.56 5.66
N GLU A 47 -12.76 14.04 4.85
CA GLU A 47 -12.00 15.29 5.03
C GLU A 47 -12.59 16.45 4.21
#